data_AF-A0AAV2BV72-F1
#
_entry.id   AF-A0AAV2BV72-F1
#
_cell.length_a   1.000
_cell.length_b   1.000
_cell.length_c   1.000
_cell.angle_alpha   90.00
_cell.angle_beta   90.00
_cell.angle_gamma   90.00
#
_symmetry.space_group_name_H-M   'P 1'
#
loop_
_entity.id
_entity.type
_entity.pdbx_description
1 polymer ?
#
loop_
_entity_poly.entity_id
_entity_poly.type
_entity_poly.pdbx_seq_one_letter_code
_entity_poly.pdbx_strand_id
1 'polypeptide(L)'
;NSIGNHDGWAFYTVDQPNKSGNDQTSRSGGWWRNGRKTSSLNGLNLYKTNKVNSLDGITWIDFGGFENSLKSTEIKLRPKKFL
;
A
#
# COMPACT_ATOMS: atom_id res chain seq x y z
N ASN A 1 0.16 -11.92 -5.61
CA ASN A 1 -0.63 -11.74 -4.37
C ASN A 1 -0.26 -10.43 -3.69
N SER A 2 -0.93 -9.33 -4.02
CA SER A 2 -0.58 -7.97 -3.57
C SER A 2 -0.89 -7.64 -2.11
N ILE A 3 -1.92 -8.22 -1.51
CA ILE A 3 -2.35 -7.93 -0.12
C ILE A 3 -2.04 -9.07 0.85
N GLY A 4 -2.16 -10.33 0.43
CA GLY A 4 -1.98 -11.47 1.35
C GLY A 4 -0.55 -11.58 1.90
N ASN A 5 0.44 -11.04 1.19
CA ASN A 5 1.82 -10.94 1.70
C ASN A 5 1.96 -10.02 2.92
N HIS A 6 0.99 -9.13 3.16
CA HIS A 6 0.96 -8.21 4.29
C HIS A 6 0.28 -8.80 5.53
N ASP A 7 -0.24 -10.03 5.45
CA ASP A 7 -0.85 -10.74 6.58
C ASP A 7 0.15 -10.93 7.73
N GLY A 8 -0.32 -10.74 8.96
CA GLY A 8 0.48 -10.81 10.19
C GLY A 8 1.46 -9.65 10.43
N TRP A 9 1.57 -8.67 9.52
CA TRP A 9 2.43 -7.50 9.73
C TRP A 9 1.75 -6.42 10.57
N ALA A 10 2.51 -5.76 11.43
CA ALA A 10 2.02 -4.61 12.18
C ALA A 10 1.78 -3.41 11.25
N PHE A 11 0.84 -2.54 11.61
CA PHE A 11 0.61 -1.30 10.88
C PHE A 11 1.79 -0.32 11.12
N TYR A 12 2.21 0.37 10.06
CA TYR A 12 3.27 1.38 10.07
C TYR A 12 2.67 2.77 9.91
N THR A 13 3.18 3.76 10.65
CA THR A 13 3.06 5.19 10.34
C THR A 13 4.43 5.87 10.51
N VAL A 14 4.56 7.11 10.04
CA VAL A 14 5.84 7.85 10.14
C VAL A 14 6.27 8.10 11.59
N ASP A 15 5.32 8.28 12.48
CA ASP A 15 5.49 8.51 13.92
C ASP A 15 5.48 7.21 14.75
N GLN A 16 5.03 6.09 14.17
CA GLN A 16 5.04 4.77 14.80
C GLN A 16 5.59 3.72 13.82
N PRO A 17 6.92 3.68 13.62
CA PRO A 17 7.52 2.70 12.71
C PRO A 17 7.38 1.29 13.27
N ASN A 18 6.88 0.36 12.47
CA ASN A 18 7.01 -1.07 12.76
C ASN A 18 8.47 -1.51 12.47
N LYS A 19 8.95 -2.56 13.14
CA LYS A 19 10.32 -3.08 12.96
C LYS A 19 10.52 -3.83 11.62
N SER A 20 9.68 -3.58 10.61
CA SER A 20 9.63 -4.37 9.39
C SER A 20 10.75 -4.01 8.41
N GLY A 21 11.91 -4.65 8.59
CA GLY A 21 13.00 -4.68 7.62
C GLY A 21 13.73 -3.35 7.47
N ASN A 22 14.98 -3.42 7.02
CA ASN A 22 15.93 -2.30 6.83
C ASN A 22 15.51 -1.29 5.74
N ASP A 23 14.22 -1.20 5.47
CA ASP A 23 13.71 -0.60 4.28
C ASP A 23 13.44 0.87 4.52
N GLN A 24 14.40 1.70 4.15
CA GLN A 24 14.26 3.14 4.23
C GLN A 24 13.34 3.71 3.14
N THR A 25 12.74 2.89 2.26
CA THR A 25 11.87 3.43 1.21
C THR A 25 10.62 4.05 1.82
N SER A 26 10.53 5.38 1.77
CA SER A 26 9.43 6.19 2.28
C SER A 26 8.17 6.03 1.44
N ARG A 27 7.55 4.84 1.41
CA ARG A 27 6.19 4.75 0.87
C ARG A 27 5.30 5.63 1.74
N SER A 28 4.57 6.51 1.08
CA SER A 28 3.62 7.37 1.77
C SER A 28 2.44 6.57 2.31
N GLY A 29 1.78 7.14 3.33
CA GLY A 29 0.61 6.55 3.94
C GLY A 29 0.91 5.46 4.97
N GLY A 30 -0.02 5.29 5.91
CA GLY A 30 0.04 4.18 6.85
C GLY A 30 -0.39 2.88 6.18
N TRP A 31 0.36 1.80 6.39
CA TRP A 31 0.06 0.49 5.79
C TRP A 31 0.59 -0.65 6.63
N TRP A 32 0.07 -1.87 6.44
CA TRP A 32 0.66 -3.10 6.99
C TRP A 32 1.96 -3.40 6.27
N ARG A 33 3.00 -2.64 6.60
CA ARG A 33 4.23 -2.58 5.81
C ARG A 33 5.12 -3.80 6.04
N ASN A 34 5.77 -4.24 4.97
CA ASN A 34 6.77 -5.30 4.97
C ASN A 34 7.82 -5.05 3.87
N GLY A 35 8.85 -5.90 3.80
CA GLY A 35 9.90 -5.80 2.78
C GLY A 35 9.47 -6.18 1.36
N ARG A 36 8.29 -6.79 1.16
CA ARG A 36 7.79 -7.17 -0.18
C ARG A 36 7.15 -6.00 -0.92
N LYS A 37 6.57 -5.03 -0.19
CA LYS A 37 6.01 -3.78 -0.74
C LYS A 37 5.01 -3.99 -1.88
N THR A 38 4.19 -5.03 -1.82
CA THR A 38 3.36 -5.43 -2.97
C THR A 38 2.10 -4.58 -3.15
N SER A 39 1.71 -3.78 -2.15
CA SER A 39 0.62 -2.80 -2.23
C SER A 39 0.82 -1.62 -1.27
N SER A 40 0.14 -0.52 -1.55
CA SER A 40 -0.16 0.57 -0.61
C SER A 40 -1.40 1.31 -1.11
N LEU A 41 -2.56 1.05 -0.51
CA LEU A 41 -3.80 1.75 -0.91
C LEU A 41 -3.93 3.14 -0.25
N ASN A 42 -3.15 3.39 0.81
CA ASN A 42 -3.09 4.67 1.52
C ASN A 42 -1.98 5.60 1.00
N GLY A 43 -1.36 5.28 -0.13
CA GLY A 43 -0.37 6.15 -0.75
C GLY A 43 -0.94 7.49 -1.24
N LEU A 44 -0.07 8.41 -1.63
CA LEU A 44 -0.43 9.68 -2.25
C LEU A 44 -1.25 9.42 -3.51
N ASN A 45 -2.34 10.17 -3.70
CA ASN A 45 -3.05 10.14 -4.98
C ASN A 45 -2.27 10.97 -6.01
N LEU A 46 -1.47 10.29 -6.83
CA LEU A 46 -0.60 10.89 -7.85
C LEU A 46 -1.16 10.67 -9.27
N TYR A 47 -2.40 10.20 -9.40
CA TYR A 47 -3.02 9.95 -10.70
C TYR A 47 -3.02 11.23 -11.55
N LYS A 48 -2.53 11.12 -12.80
CA LYS A 48 -2.34 12.24 -13.74
C LYS A 48 -1.37 13.35 -13.30
N THR A 49 -0.57 13.11 -12.27
CA THR A 49 0.54 14.01 -11.92
C THR A 49 1.82 13.59 -12.64
N ASN A 50 2.82 14.49 -12.69
CA ASN A 50 4.16 14.17 -13.18
C ASN A 50 4.92 13.19 -12.26
N LYS A 51 4.42 12.90 -11.05
CA LYS A 51 5.01 11.97 -10.09
C LYS A 51 4.36 10.59 -10.10
N VAL A 52 3.48 10.29 -11.06
CA VAL A 52 2.70 9.04 -11.08
C VAL A 52 3.58 7.77 -11.05
N ASN A 53 4.77 7.81 -11.65
CA ASN A 53 5.72 6.68 -11.68
C ASN A 53 6.63 6.66 -10.43
N SER A 54 6.10 6.97 -9.24
CA SER A 54 6.85 6.90 -7.98
C SER A 54 6.35 5.76 -7.08
N LEU A 55 7.12 5.44 -6.04
CA LEU A 55 6.74 4.46 -5.01
C LEU A 55 5.76 4.99 -3.98
N ASP A 56 5.49 6.30 -4.02
CA ASP A 56 4.64 7.00 -3.07
C ASP A 56 3.16 6.90 -3.43
N GLY A 57 2.83 6.48 -4.65
CA GLY A 57 1.47 6.45 -5.14
C GLY A 57 0.59 5.35 -4.53
N ILE A 58 -0.69 5.37 -4.91
CA ILE A 58 -1.64 4.29 -4.61
C ILE A 58 -1.31 3.08 -5.50
N THR A 59 -0.74 2.02 -4.93
CA THR A 59 -0.11 0.94 -5.70
C THR A 59 -0.69 -0.44 -5.41
N TRP A 60 -0.70 -1.29 -6.44
CA TRP A 60 -1.11 -2.70 -6.36
C TRP A 60 -0.36 -3.50 -7.42
N ILE A 61 0.67 -4.25 -7.01
CA ILE A 61 1.64 -4.82 -7.96
C ILE A 61 1.03 -5.75 -9.02
N ASP A 62 0.06 -6.59 -8.65
CA ASP A 62 -0.59 -7.53 -9.57
C ASP A 62 -1.57 -6.85 -10.56
N PHE A 63 -1.77 -5.52 -10.46
CA PHE A 63 -2.69 -4.77 -11.33
C PHE A 63 -2.02 -3.53 -11.95
N GLY A 64 -1.73 -2.53 -11.13
CA GLY A 64 -1.19 -1.23 -11.56
C GLY A 64 0.33 -1.14 -11.51
N GLY A 65 1.02 -2.19 -11.07
CA GLY A 65 2.48 -2.18 -10.91
C GLY A 65 2.97 -1.54 -9.61
N PHE A 66 4.30 -1.47 -9.49
CA PHE A 66 5.01 -1.05 -8.28
C PHE A 66 5.19 0.47 -8.16
N GLU A 67 5.34 1.14 -9.31
CA GLU A 67 5.52 2.60 -9.47
C GLU A 67 4.34 3.15 -10.27
N ASN A 68 3.27 3.49 -9.57
CA ASN A 68 2.03 4.00 -10.17
C ASN A 68 1.19 4.70 -9.11
N SER A 69 0.11 5.35 -9.53
CA SER A 69 -1.00 5.70 -8.66
C SER A 69 -2.34 5.39 -9.33
N LEU A 70 -3.06 4.43 -8.75
CA LEU A 70 -4.44 4.14 -9.13
C LEU A 70 -5.31 5.38 -8.95
N LYS A 71 -6.24 5.61 -9.88
CA LYS A 71 -7.16 6.75 -9.87
C LYS A 71 -8.04 6.79 -8.61
N SER A 72 -8.49 5.63 -8.17
CA SER A 72 -9.40 5.46 -7.04
C SER A 72 -9.30 4.04 -6.50
N THR A 73 -9.46 3.89 -5.18
CA THR A 73 -9.48 2.59 -4.51
C THR A 73 -10.49 2.60 -3.36
N GLU A 74 -11.00 1.43 -3.00
CA GLU A 74 -11.91 1.26 -1.87
C GLU A 74 -11.56 -0.04 -1.14
N ILE A 75 -11.61 -0.02 0.20
CA ILE A 75 -11.56 -1.22 1.03
C ILE A 75 -12.94 -1.39 1.65
N LYS A 76 -13.62 -2.48 1.33
CA LYS A 76 -14.97 -2.78 1.81
C LYS A 76 -14.97 -4.15 2.47
N LEU A 77 -15.62 -4.24 3.61
CA LEU A 77 -15.78 -5.47 4.37
C LEU A 77 -17.25 -5.86 4.38
N ARG A 78 -17.52 -7.17 4.29
CA ARG A 78 -18.86 -7.74 4.43
C ARG A 78 -18.81 -8.89 5.44
N PRO A 79 -19.77 -8.99 6.38
CA PRO A 79 -19.83 -10.13 7.29
C PRO A 79 -19.91 -11.46 6.53
N LYS A 80 -19.20 -12.49 7.02
CA LYS A 80 -19.22 -13.82 6.37
C LYS A 80 -20.61 -14.47 6.34
N LYS A 81 -21.49 -14.10 7.27
CA LYS A 81 -22.87 -14.63 7.40
C LYS A 81 -23.92 -13.73 6.73
N PHE A 82 -23.51 -12.76 5.94
CA PHE A 82 -24.43 -11.94 5.17
C PHE A 82 -24.78 -12.68 3.87
N LEU A 83 -26.04 -13.11 3.76
CA LEU A 83 -26.62 -13.66 2.52
C LEU A 83 -26.70 -12.56 1.46
#